data_AF-A0A7V9T1R4-F1
#
_entry.id   AF-A0A7V9T1R4-F1
#
_cell.length_a   1.000
_cell.length_b   1.000
_cell.length_c   1.000
_cell.angle_alpha   90.00
_cell.angle_beta   90.00
_cell.angle_gamma   90.00
#
_symmetry.space_group_name_H-M   'P 1'
#
loop_
_entity.id
_entity.type
_entity.pdbx_description
1 polymer ?
#
loop_
_entity_poly.entity_id
_entity_poly.type
_entity_poly.pdbx_seq_one_letter_code
_entity_poly.pdbx_strand_id
1 'polypeptide(L)'
;MSDRHTIRHQGGTYEVHRRDSAHVTPGAETPGDSVWEVTRDGASITSFPVSDDDTSASVREKVMAWLTANEDRPEQDVGRN
;
A
#
# COMPACT_ATOMS: atom_id res chain seq x y z
N MET A 1 6.67 -16.12 1.87
CA MET A 1 6.15 -15.67 3.18
C MET A 1 5.34 -14.43 2.88
N SER A 2 4.09 -14.33 3.32
CA SER A 2 3.28 -13.14 3.07
C SER A 2 3.61 -12.10 4.12
N ASP A 3 4.38 -11.08 3.78
CA ASP A 3 4.60 -9.92 4.64
C ASP A 3 3.29 -9.14 4.78
N ARG A 4 2.55 -9.40 5.87
CA ARG A 4 1.34 -8.68 6.27
C ARG A 4 1.58 -7.97 7.59
N HIS A 5 1.22 -6.70 7.64
CA HIS A 5 1.36 -5.82 8.79
C HIS A 5 0.03 -5.13 9.08
N THR A 6 -0.33 -5.02 10.35
CA THR A 6 -1.50 -4.28 10.78
C THR A 6 -1.06 -2.97 11.43
N ILE A 7 -1.59 -1.86 10.95
CA ILE A 7 -1.33 -0.51 11.43
C ILE A 7 -2.62 0.04 12.04
N ARG A 8 -2.56 0.52 13.27
CA ARG A 8 -3.67 1.23 13.92
C ARG A 8 -3.38 2.72 13.92
N HIS A 9 -4.28 3.50 13.33
CA HIS A 9 -4.15 4.97 13.26
C HIS A 9 -5.53 5.60 13.43
N GLN A 10 -5.64 6.62 14.30
CA GLN A 10 -6.88 7.39 14.58
C GLN A 10 -8.17 6.56 14.76
N GLY A 11 -8.07 5.37 15.37
CA GLY A 11 -9.21 4.47 15.58
C GLY A 11 -9.56 3.58 14.38
N GLY A 12 -8.92 3.78 13.23
CA GLY A 12 -8.97 2.87 12.08
C GLY A 12 -7.93 1.75 12.18
N THR A 13 -8.26 0.59 11.58
CA THR A 13 -7.32 -0.52 11.39
C THR A 13 -7.02 -0.66 9.90
N TYR A 14 -5.73 -0.56 9.58
CA TYR A 14 -5.20 -0.64 8.23
C TYR A 14 -4.35 -1.89 8.11
N GLU A 15 -4.47 -2.61 7.01
CA GLU A 15 -3.69 -3.80 6.73
C GLU A 15 -2.82 -3.56 5.52
N VAL A 16 -1.52 -3.71 5.70
CA VAL A 16 -0.52 -3.55 4.66
C VAL A 16 -0.03 -4.94 4.32
N HIS A 17 -0.11 -5.33 3.05
CA HIS A 17 0.42 -6.62 2.63
C HIS A 17 1.12 -6.51 1.29
N ARG A 18 2.19 -7.28 1.11
CA ARG A 18 2.87 -7.39 -0.17
C ARG A 18 2.01 -8.24 -1.11
N ARG A 19 1.57 -7.64 -2.20
CA ARG A 19 0.87 -8.30 -3.30
C ARG A 19 1.84 -8.40 -4.47
N ASP A 20 2.22 -9.62 -4.81
CA ASP A 20 2.93 -9.86 -6.06
C ASP A 20 1.97 -9.58 -7.21
N SER A 21 2.37 -8.69 -8.12
CA SER A 21 1.62 -8.42 -9.34
C SER A 21 1.77 -9.61 -10.27
N ALA A 22 0.99 -10.66 -10.00
CA ALA A 22 0.78 -11.77 -10.91
C ALA A 22 -0.08 -11.31 -12.09
N HIS A 23 0.39 -10.33 -12.87
CA HIS A 23 -0.12 -10.07 -14.20
C HIS A 23 1.06 -10.06 -15.18
N VAL A 24 1.56 -11.27 -15.43
CA VAL A 24 2.46 -11.55 -16.53
C VAL A 24 1.65 -11.31 -17.81
N THR A 25 1.78 -10.13 -18.40
CA THR A 25 1.41 -9.96 -19.80
C THR A 25 2.47 -10.73 -20.60
N PRO A 26 2.13 -11.79 -21.34
CA PRO A 26 3.13 -12.50 -22.16
C PRO A 26 3.68 -11.52 -23.20
N GLY A 27 4.90 -11.04 -22.98
CA GLY A 27 5.58 -10.01 -23.79
C GLY A 27 6.11 -8.79 -23.03
N ALA A 28 5.78 -8.62 -21.75
CA ALA A 28 6.43 -7.63 -20.89
C ALA A 28 7.64 -8.28 -20.20
N GLU A 29 8.85 -7.87 -20.58
CA GLU A 29 10.12 -8.32 -19.96
C GLU A 29 10.36 -7.72 -18.57
N THR A 30 9.37 -7.02 -18.00
CA THR A 30 9.47 -6.44 -16.66
C THR A 30 9.13 -7.51 -15.62
N PRO A 31 10.05 -7.87 -14.71
CA PRO A 31 9.70 -8.71 -13.56
C PRO A 31 8.53 -8.06 -12.84
N GLY A 32 7.45 -8.80 -12.58
CA GLY A 32 6.23 -8.25 -11.99
C GLY A 32 6.54 -7.48 -10.71
N ASP A 33 6.48 -6.15 -10.79
CA ASP A 33 6.78 -5.26 -9.68
C ASP A 33 5.82 -5.56 -8.53
N SER A 34 6.30 -6.22 -7.47
CA SER A 34 5.50 -6.40 -6.26
C SER A 34 5.02 -5.03 -5.76
N VAL A 35 3.82 -4.96 -5.20
CA VAL A 35 3.29 -3.74 -4.59
C VAL A 35 2.91 -3.99 -3.14
N TRP A 36 3.09 -3.00 -2.29
CA TRP A 36 2.50 -2.96 -0.96
C TRP A 36 1.07 -2.45 -1.09
N GLU A 37 0.09 -3.31 -0.89
CA GLU A 37 -1.32 -2.94 -0.89
C GLU A 37 -1.76 -2.61 0.55
N VAL A 38 -2.34 -1.43 0.73
CA VAL A 38 -2.94 -1.00 1.99
C VAL A 38 -4.44 -1.12 1.86
N THR A 39 -5.05 -1.88 2.76
CA THR A 39 -6.50 -2.06 2.86
C THR A 39 -7.02 -1.52 4.19
N ARG A 40 -8.27 -1.10 4.19
CA ARG A 40 -9.05 -0.76 5.39
C ARG A 40 -10.39 -1.49 5.28
N ASP A 41 -10.75 -2.25 6.32
CA ASP A 41 -11.99 -3.04 6.34
C ASP A 41 -12.16 -3.95 5.09
N GLY A 42 -11.04 -4.45 4.55
CA GLY A 42 -11.01 -5.31 3.36
C GLY A 42 -11.04 -4.59 2.01
N ALA A 43 -11.14 -3.25 1.98
CA ALA A 43 -11.08 -2.45 0.75
C ALA A 43 -9.68 -1.85 0.55
N SER A 44 -9.09 -2.00 -0.64
CA SER A 44 -7.83 -1.36 -1.00
C SER A 44 -8.00 0.16 -1.09
N ILE A 45 -7.26 0.88 -0.25
CA ILE A 45 -7.30 2.35 -0.20
C ILE A 45 -6.12 2.97 -0.95
N THR A 46 -4.97 2.31 -0.96
CA THR A 46 -3.77 2.77 -1.68
C THR A 46 -2.80 1.61 -1.92
N SER A 47 -1.87 1.81 -2.85
CA SER A 47 -0.77 0.88 -3.11
C SER A 47 0.54 1.62 -3.35
N PHE A 48 1.64 1.04 -2.88
CA PHE A 48 2.99 1.57 -3.05
C PHE A 48 3.84 0.56 -3.84
N PRO A 49 4.70 0.99 -4.77
CA PRO A 49 5.66 0.09 -5.40
C PRO A 49 6.63 -0.47 -4.35
N VAL A 50 6.95 -1.76 -4.43
CA VAL A 50 8.01 -2.37 -3.63
C VAL A 50 9.35 -1.99 -4.24
N SER A 51 10.23 -1.41 -3.43
CA SER A 51 11.64 -1.18 -3.77
C SER A 51 12.49 -2.30 -3.18
N ASP A 52 13.66 -2.58 -3.77
CA ASP A 52 14.58 -3.60 -3.25
C ASP A 52 15.09 -3.27 -1.84
N ASP A 53 15.21 -1.98 -1.52
CA ASP A 53 15.56 -1.44 -0.20
C ASP A 53 14.36 -1.31 0.76
N ASP A 54 13.12 -1.63 0.34
CA ASP A 54 11.95 -1.49 1.21
C ASP A 54 11.95 -2.58 2.29
N THR A 55 12.21 -2.17 3.53
CA THR A 55 11.99 -3.00 4.72
C THR A 55 10.57 -2.83 5.26
N SER A 56 10.06 -3.81 6.02
CA SER A 56 8.78 -3.70 6.73
C SER A 56 8.67 -2.42 7.58
N ALA A 57 9.78 -1.96 8.15
CA ALA A 57 9.83 -0.72 8.94
C ALA A 57 9.65 0.51 8.05
N SER A 58 10.41 0.61 6.96
CA SER A 58 10.34 1.72 6.00
C SER A 58 8.96 1.83 5.36
N VAL A 59 8.34 0.70 5.04
CA VAL A 59 6.97 0.64 4.48
C VAL A 59 5.95 1.11 5.51
N ARG A 60 6.07 0.65 6.77
CA ARG A 60 5.20 1.13 7.86
C ARG A 60 5.31 2.64 8.04
N GLU A 61 6.52 3.20 8.01
CA GLU A 61 6.74 4.64 8.13
C GLU A 61 6.12 5.41 6.95
N LYS A 62 6.32 4.94 5.71
CA LYS A 62 5.67 5.48 4.51
C LYS A 62 4.14 5.49 4.63
N VAL A 63 3.55 4.36 5.03
CA VAL A 63 2.09 4.23 5.19
C VAL A 63 1.58 5.13 6.30
N MET A 64 2.27 5.21 7.44
CA MET A 64 1.90 6.12 8.54
C MET A 64 1.98 7.59 8.13
N ALA A 65 3.01 7.98 7.37
CA ALA A 65 3.15 9.34 6.85
C ALA A 65 2.03 9.68 5.86
N TRP A 66 1.69 8.75 4.97
CA TRP A 66 0.55 8.89 4.05
C TRP A 66 -0.78 8.99 4.81
N LEU A 67 -1.02 8.11 5.78
CA LEU A 67 -2.23 8.15 6.62
C LEU A 67 -2.35 9.48 7.36
N THR A 68 -1.25 9.98 7.93
CA THR A 68 -1.23 11.26 8.62
C THR A 68 -1.53 12.42 7.66
N ALA A 69 -0.97 12.41 6.45
CA ALA A 69 -1.20 13.46 5.45
C ALA A 69 -2.61 13.40 4.82
N ASN A 70 -3.19 12.21 4.69
CA ASN A 70 -4.47 11.99 4.01
C ASN A 70 -5.67 12.02 4.96
N GLU A 71 -5.55 11.58 6.22
CA GLU A 71 -6.61 11.73 7.24
C GLU A 71 -6.69 13.16 7.80
N ASP A 72 -5.62 13.98 7.69
CA ASP A 72 -5.69 15.43 7.94
C ASP A 72 -6.52 16.17 6.87
N ARG A 73 -6.79 15.52 5.72
CA ARG A 73 -7.62 16.04 4.62
C ARG A 73 -8.79 15.08 4.31
N PRO A 74 -9.87 15.09 5.09
CA PRO A 74 -10.92 14.07 4.95
C PRO A 74 -11.67 14.05 3.59
N GLU A 75 -11.51 14.99 2.66
CA GLU A 75 -12.39 15.10 1.47
C GLU A 75 -11.78 15.69 0.18
N GLN A 76 -10.52 15.42 -0.20
CA GLN A 76 -9.95 16.10 -1.40
C GLN A 76 -9.42 15.25 -2.55
N ASP A 77 -9.36 13.90 -2.51
CA ASP A 77 -8.82 13.19 -3.68
C ASP A 77 -9.41 11.78 -3.91
N VAL A 78 -10.71 11.71 -4.20
CA VAL A 78 -11.31 10.64 -5.01
C VAL A 78 -12.17 11.31 -6.09
N GLY A 79 -11.51 11.97 -7.03
CA GLY A 79 -12.17 12.74 -8.07
C GLY A 79 -11.24 13.03 -9.24
N ARG A 80 -10.69 11.97 -9.84
CA ARG A 80 -10.03 12.06 -11.15
C ARG A 80 -11.07 12.53 -12.17
N ASN A 81 -11.03 13.81 -12.52
CA ASN A 81 -11.63 14.37 -13.74
C ASN A 81 -10.81 13.96 -14.96
#